data_AF-A0A836QGH5-F1
#
_entry.id   AF-A0A836QGH5-F1
#
_cell.length_a   1.000
_cell.length_b   1.000
_cell.length_c   1.000
_cell.angle_alpha   90.00
_cell.angle_beta   90.00
_cell.angle_gamma   90.00
#
_symmetry.space_group_name_H-M   'P 1'
#
loop_
_entity.id
_entity.type
_entity.pdbx_description
1 polymer ?
#
loop_
_entity_poly.entity_id
_entity_poly.type
_entity_poly.pdbx_seq_one_letter_code
_entity_poly.pdbx_strand_id
1 'polypeptide(L)'
;MTYCFYLAPQVPAEAKRLFAAAAANAGITADGVANVGSPRINAIALLLSREWGLKEFEAPLVDVLETNYEPTWDPERGEFTWGLGLGEEHPRGQYNGFLAAAEAVTPGAWTALSEAPMSPQPGLVEGVDFPTLALAEAHWEAGALRLGLKPQTSRAIGRPTEFKISGLQEPSHWRVEGEARATVRGSDLMIDTTVKDHRIALLPT
;
A
#
# COMPACT_ATOMS: atom_id res chain seq x y z
N MET A 1 15.26 -5.77 -10.13
CA MET A 1 13.87 -6.25 -10.28
C MET A 1 12.92 -5.58 -9.29
N THR A 2 13.12 -5.69 -7.98
CA THR A 2 12.22 -5.08 -6.97
C THR A 2 12.02 -3.57 -7.12
N TYR A 3 13.07 -2.79 -7.42
CA TYR A 3 12.92 -1.36 -7.70
C TYR A 3 12.06 -1.08 -8.94
N CYS A 4 12.13 -1.92 -9.96
CA CYS A 4 11.33 -1.79 -11.18
C CYS A 4 9.83 -1.87 -10.85
N PHE A 5 9.44 -2.76 -9.94
CA PHE A 5 8.05 -2.90 -9.49
C PHE A 5 7.53 -1.60 -8.87
N TYR A 6 8.26 -1.01 -7.93
CA TYR A 6 7.83 0.23 -7.28
C TYR A 6 7.88 1.45 -8.19
N LEU A 7 8.87 1.51 -9.09
CA LEU A 7 9.02 2.63 -10.02
C LEU A 7 8.07 2.55 -11.22
N ALA A 8 7.56 1.37 -11.56
CA ALA A 8 6.68 1.18 -12.72
C ALA A 8 5.54 2.20 -12.82
N PRO A 9 4.78 2.51 -11.74
CA PRO A 9 3.71 3.51 -11.78
C PRO A 9 4.21 4.95 -11.58
N GLN A 10 5.42 5.15 -11.06
CA GLN A 10 5.92 6.48 -10.68
C GLN A 10 6.80 7.11 -11.77
N VAL A 11 7.72 6.33 -12.33
CA VAL A 11 8.69 6.76 -13.34
C VAL A 11 8.83 5.63 -14.39
N PRO A 12 7.81 5.39 -15.24
CA PRO A 12 7.73 4.19 -16.08
C PRO A 12 8.94 3.99 -17.02
N ALA A 13 9.48 5.08 -17.58
CA ALA A 13 10.64 5.01 -18.47
C ALA A 13 11.89 4.47 -17.76
N GLU A 14 12.14 4.94 -16.53
CA GLU A 14 13.27 4.48 -15.72
C GLU A 14 13.05 3.04 -15.23
N ALA A 15 11.82 2.70 -14.86
CA ALA A 15 11.46 1.33 -14.49
C ALA A 15 11.73 0.33 -15.63
N LYS A 16 11.37 0.67 -16.87
CA LYS A 16 11.64 -0.16 -18.06
C LYS A 16 13.14 -0.29 -18.35
N ARG A 17 13.91 0.80 -18.22
CA ARG A 17 15.37 0.77 -18.37
C ARG A 17 16.02 -0.16 -17.33
N LEU A 18 15.62 -0.05 -16.06
CA LEU A 18 16.10 -0.91 -14.99
C LEU A 18 15.63 -2.35 -15.14
N PHE A 19 14.43 -2.58 -15.67
CA PHE A 19 13.93 -3.91 -15.96
C PHE A 19 14.80 -4.61 -17.00
N ALA A 20 15.12 -3.97 -18.12
CA ALA A 20 15.97 -4.55 -19.15
C ALA A 20 17.34 -4.97 -18.59
N ALA A 21 17.97 -4.11 -17.79
CA ALA A 21 19.24 -4.42 -17.13
C ALA A 21 19.10 -5.58 -16.12
N ALA A 22 18.03 -5.58 -15.31
CA ALA A 22 17.79 -6.62 -14.32
C ALA A 22 17.45 -7.98 -14.94
N ALA A 23 16.66 -8.00 -16.02
CA ALA A 23 16.31 -9.19 -16.77
C ALA A 23 17.55 -9.81 -17.41
N ALA A 24 18.37 -9.00 -18.08
CA ALA A 24 19.65 -9.44 -18.64
C ALA A 24 20.58 -10.04 -17.56
N ASN A 25 20.74 -9.36 -16.41
CA ASN A 25 21.56 -9.85 -15.31
C ASN A 25 21.01 -11.15 -14.69
N ALA A 26 19.69 -11.33 -14.67
CA ALA A 26 19.05 -12.54 -14.18
C ALA A 26 19.01 -13.69 -15.21
N GLY A 27 19.46 -13.43 -16.45
CA GLY A 27 19.35 -14.37 -17.56
C GLY A 27 17.90 -14.66 -17.96
N ILE A 28 17.02 -13.67 -17.84
CA ILE A 28 15.64 -13.73 -18.34
C ILE A 28 15.67 -13.20 -19.77
N THR A 29 15.38 -14.07 -20.72
CA THR A 29 15.45 -13.80 -22.16
C THR A 29 14.26 -14.45 -22.88
N ALA A 30 14.12 -14.19 -24.18
CA ALA A 30 13.13 -14.86 -25.00
C ALA A 30 13.35 -16.38 -25.12
N ASP A 31 14.57 -16.85 -24.89
CA ASP A 31 14.95 -18.26 -25.02
C ASP A 31 14.80 -19.03 -23.69
N GLY A 32 14.56 -18.35 -22.58
CA GLY A 32 14.49 -18.99 -21.26
C GLY A 32 14.85 -18.10 -20.08
N VAL A 33 14.76 -18.71 -18.89
CA VAL A 33 15.17 -18.12 -17.60
C VAL A 33 16.30 -18.94 -17.01
N ALA A 34 17.51 -18.36 -16.94
CA ALA A 34 18.70 -19.06 -16.46
C ALA A 34 18.66 -19.37 -14.95
N ASN A 35 18.06 -18.50 -14.14
CA ASN A 35 18.02 -18.64 -12.68
C ASN A 35 16.60 -18.92 -12.17
N VAL A 36 16.23 -20.20 -12.16
CA VAL A 36 14.95 -20.68 -11.62
C VAL A 36 14.84 -20.46 -10.10
N GLY A 37 15.97 -20.50 -9.37
CA GLY A 37 16.03 -20.38 -7.91
C GLY A 37 15.75 -18.97 -7.34
N SER A 38 15.26 -18.04 -8.17
CA SER A 38 14.96 -16.66 -7.77
C SER A 38 13.47 -16.33 -7.91
N PRO A 39 12.57 -16.97 -7.14
CA PRO A 39 11.12 -16.89 -7.33
C PRO A 39 10.57 -15.47 -7.25
N ARG A 40 11.08 -14.63 -6.34
CA ARG A 40 10.69 -13.22 -6.27
C ARG A 40 11.07 -12.45 -7.54
N ILE A 41 12.27 -12.68 -8.09
CA ILE A 41 12.72 -11.97 -9.31
C ILE A 41 11.85 -12.40 -10.49
N ASN A 42 11.61 -13.70 -10.65
CA ASN A 42 10.85 -14.25 -11.77
C ASN A 42 9.37 -13.85 -11.70
N ALA A 43 8.76 -13.86 -10.51
CA ALA A 43 7.39 -13.40 -10.32
C ALA A 43 7.20 -11.91 -10.65
N ILE A 44 8.11 -11.05 -10.16
CA ILE A 44 8.06 -9.61 -10.49
C ILE A 44 8.33 -9.40 -11.98
N ALA A 45 9.23 -10.18 -12.58
CA ALA A 45 9.51 -10.08 -14.01
C ALA A 45 8.28 -10.44 -14.84
N LEU A 46 7.54 -11.49 -14.47
CA LEU A 46 6.31 -11.88 -15.15
C LEU A 46 5.23 -10.80 -15.02
N LEU A 47 5.04 -10.29 -13.79
CA LEU A 47 4.10 -9.20 -13.53
C LEU A 47 4.38 -8.00 -14.42
N LEU A 48 5.62 -7.51 -14.45
CA LEU A 48 6.00 -6.35 -15.26
C LEU A 48 5.96 -6.63 -16.78
N SER A 49 6.24 -7.87 -17.19
CA SER A 49 6.10 -8.27 -18.59
C SER A 49 4.64 -8.23 -19.02
N ARG A 50 3.70 -8.69 -18.19
CA ARG A 50 2.26 -8.61 -18.45
C ARG A 50 1.74 -7.17 -18.38
N GLU A 51 2.17 -6.39 -17.38
CA GLU A 51 1.83 -4.96 -17.22
C GLU A 51 2.20 -4.14 -18.46
N TRP A 52 3.37 -4.38 -19.05
CA TRP A 52 3.86 -3.64 -20.21
C TRP A 52 3.64 -4.34 -21.56
N GLY A 53 3.03 -5.53 -21.57
CA GLY A 53 2.79 -6.30 -22.79
C GLY A 53 4.06 -6.84 -23.46
N LEU A 54 5.13 -7.12 -22.70
CA LEU A 54 6.40 -7.68 -23.20
C LEU A 54 6.29 -9.20 -23.38
N LYS A 55 5.63 -9.60 -24.47
CA LYS A 55 5.31 -11.02 -24.76
C LYS A 55 6.54 -11.90 -24.93
N GLU A 56 7.67 -11.34 -25.33
CA GLU A 56 8.93 -12.05 -25.49
C GLU A 56 9.46 -12.62 -24.17
N PHE A 57 9.14 -12.00 -23.03
CA PHE A 57 9.56 -12.50 -21.71
C PHE A 57 8.48 -13.34 -21.02
N GLU A 58 7.21 -13.11 -21.35
CA GLU A 58 6.08 -13.75 -20.68
C GLU A 58 6.10 -15.28 -20.83
N ALA A 59 6.20 -15.80 -22.06
CA ALA A 59 6.12 -17.25 -22.28
C ALA A 59 7.24 -18.03 -21.56
N PRO A 60 8.53 -17.63 -21.65
CA PRO A 60 9.59 -18.29 -20.89
C PRO A 60 9.41 -18.23 -19.36
N LEU A 61 8.88 -17.12 -18.84
CA LEU A 61 8.63 -16.97 -17.40
C LEU A 61 7.48 -17.87 -16.94
N VAL A 62 6.39 -17.96 -17.70
CA VAL A 62 5.27 -18.86 -17.41
C VAL A 62 5.73 -20.31 -17.41
N ASP A 63 6.48 -20.74 -18.43
CA ASP A 63 7.00 -22.11 -18.52
C ASP A 63 7.82 -22.51 -17.28
N VAL A 64 8.69 -21.60 -16.82
CA VAL A 64 9.51 -21.82 -15.62
C VAL A 64 8.66 -21.92 -14.35
N LEU A 65 7.65 -21.06 -14.21
CA LEU A 65 6.75 -21.10 -13.06
C LEU A 65 5.92 -22.38 -13.02
N GLU A 66 5.27 -22.74 -14.12
CA GLU A 66 4.47 -23.96 -14.23
C GLU A 66 5.29 -25.22 -13.98
N THR A 67 6.52 -25.26 -14.50
CA THR A 67 7.39 -26.44 -14.38
C THR A 67 8.02 -26.57 -13.00
N ASN A 68 8.39 -25.47 -12.35
CA ASN A 68 9.30 -25.52 -11.20
C ASN A 68 8.67 -25.04 -9.88
N TYR A 69 7.57 -24.28 -9.90
CA TYR A 69 7.07 -23.59 -8.70
C TYR A 69 5.91 -24.28 -8.00
N GLU A 70 5.55 -25.49 -8.44
CA GLU A 70 4.56 -26.36 -7.80
C GLU A 70 3.19 -25.66 -7.63
N PRO A 71 2.58 -25.12 -8.71
CA PRO A 71 1.23 -24.56 -8.64
C PRO A 71 0.23 -25.64 -8.21
N THR A 72 -0.44 -25.41 -7.09
CA THR A 72 -1.28 -26.41 -6.42
C THR A 72 -2.60 -25.80 -5.97
N TRP A 73 -3.69 -26.49 -6.28
CA TRP A 73 -5.02 -26.22 -5.71
C TRP A 73 -5.29 -27.18 -4.55
N ASP A 74 -5.50 -26.64 -3.35
CA ASP A 74 -5.96 -27.37 -2.18
C ASP A 74 -7.49 -27.26 -2.09
N PRO A 75 -8.26 -28.34 -2.36
CA PRO A 75 -9.71 -28.31 -2.34
C PRO A 75 -10.31 -28.26 -0.93
N GLU A 76 -9.57 -28.67 0.10
CA GLU A 76 -10.06 -28.64 1.49
C GLU A 76 -9.98 -27.23 2.07
N ARG A 77 -8.88 -26.52 1.76
CA ARG A 77 -8.69 -25.11 2.16
C ARG A 77 -9.33 -24.12 1.19
N GLY A 78 -9.57 -24.54 -0.05
CA GLY A 78 -10.03 -23.65 -1.12
C GLY A 78 -8.96 -22.63 -1.54
N GLU A 79 -7.68 -23.03 -1.46
CA GLU A 79 -6.52 -22.16 -1.68
C GLU A 79 -5.73 -22.60 -2.92
N PHE A 80 -5.30 -21.62 -3.73
CA PHE A 80 -4.32 -21.84 -4.80
C PHE A 80 -2.97 -21.27 -4.39
N THR A 81 -1.91 -22.06 -4.46
CA THR A 81 -0.57 -21.68 -3.99
C THR A 81 0.55 -22.27 -4.85
N TRP A 82 1.75 -21.73 -4.67
CA TRP A 82 3.01 -22.22 -5.23
C TRP A 82 3.91 -22.70 -4.08
N GLY A 83 4.30 -23.98 -4.13
CA GLY A 83 5.11 -24.65 -3.10
C GLY A 83 6.61 -24.31 -3.15
N LEU A 84 7.13 -23.98 -4.33
CA LEU A 84 8.51 -23.51 -4.55
C LEU A 84 9.60 -24.49 -4.06
N GLY A 85 9.29 -25.78 -3.89
CA GLY A 85 10.22 -26.81 -3.43
C GLY A 85 10.67 -26.65 -1.97
N LEU A 86 9.95 -25.85 -1.17
CA LEU A 86 10.33 -25.55 0.22
C LEU A 86 9.89 -26.63 1.21
N GLY A 87 8.91 -27.47 0.84
CA GLY A 87 8.40 -28.54 1.71
C GLY A 87 7.73 -28.05 2.99
N GLU A 88 7.13 -26.86 2.95
CA GLU A 88 6.49 -26.21 4.10
C GLU A 88 4.98 -26.44 4.12
N GLU A 89 4.39 -26.63 5.32
CA GLU A 89 2.94 -26.81 5.49
C GLU A 89 2.12 -25.58 5.05
N HIS A 90 2.70 -24.38 5.22
CA HIS A 90 2.10 -23.12 4.84
C HIS A 90 2.98 -22.43 3.79
N PRO A 91 2.52 -22.29 2.55
CA PRO A 91 3.28 -21.66 1.48
C PRO A 91 3.72 -20.23 1.84
N ARG A 92 4.93 -19.85 1.40
CA ARG A 92 5.48 -18.52 1.70
C ARG A 92 4.64 -17.41 1.07
N GLY A 93 3.90 -16.70 1.92
CA GLY A 93 3.01 -15.61 1.50
C GLY A 93 3.71 -14.50 0.71
N GLN A 94 4.96 -14.15 1.05
CA GLN A 94 5.69 -13.11 0.32
C GLN A 94 6.01 -13.48 -1.14
N TYR A 95 6.23 -14.76 -1.44
CA TYR A 95 6.46 -15.22 -2.81
C TYR A 95 5.14 -15.46 -3.55
N ASN A 96 4.20 -16.13 -2.89
CA ASN A 96 2.86 -16.38 -3.40
C ASN A 96 2.12 -15.07 -3.74
N GLY A 97 2.31 -14.00 -2.97
CA GLY A 97 1.70 -12.70 -3.25
C GLY A 97 2.16 -12.07 -4.58
N PHE A 98 3.44 -12.17 -4.93
CA PHE A 98 3.91 -11.68 -6.23
C PHE A 98 3.46 -12.57 -7.39
N LEU A 99 3.39 -13.88 -7.18
CA LEU A 99 2.90 -14.82 -8.19
C LEU A 99 1.41 -14.63 -8.46
N ALA A 100 0.59 -14.52 -7.41
CA ALA A 100 -0.82 -14.19 -7.52
C ALA A 100 -1.04 -12.83 -8.21
N ALA A 101 -0.25 -11.81 -7.87
CA ALA A 101 -0.31 -10.52 -8.54
C ALA A 101 0.09 -10.63 -10.02
N ALA A 102 1.10 -11.44 -10.35
CA ALA A 102 1.48 -11.69 -11.74
C ALA A 102 0.36 -12.41 -12.52
N GLU A 103 -0.38 -13.33 -11.89
CA GLU A 103 -1.56 -13.98 -12.50
C GLU A 103 -2.74 -13.02 -12.73
N ALA A 104 -2.97 -12.10 -11.79
CA ALA A 104 -4.10 -11.18 -11.87
C ALA A 104 -3.85 -9.97 -12.77
N VAL A 105 -2.59 -9.58 -12.99
CA VAL A 105 -2.27 -8.33 -13.70
C VAL A 105 -2.63 -8.40 -15.18
N THR A 106 -3.26 -7.33 -15.67
CA THR A 106 -3.49 -7.08 -17.09
C THR A 106 -2.67 -5.87 -17.53
N PRO A 107 -2.50 -5.63 -18.84
CA PRO A 107 -1.72 -4.48 -19.32
C PRO A 107 -2.21 -3.16 -18.71
N GLY A 108 -1.30 -2.43 -18.04
CA GLY A 108 -1.58 -1.16 -17.37
C GLY A 108 -2.28 -1.24 -16.01
N ALA A 109 -2.63 -2.43 -15.50
CA ALA A 109 -3.37 -2.59 -14.26
C ALA A 109 -2.60 -2.09 -13.03
N TRP A 110 -1.28 -2.32 -12.96
CA TRP A 110 -0.46 -1.85 -11.83
C TRP A 110 -0.33 -0.33 -11.82
N THR A 111 -0.15 0.27 -12.99
CA THR A 111 -0.17 1.73 -13.16
C THR A 111 -1.53 2.31 -12.77
N ALA A 112 -2.61 1.75 -13.32
CA ALA A 112 -3.97 2.22 -13.04
C ALA A 112 -4.33 2.09 -11.56
N LEU A 113 -3.95 1.00 -10.88
CA LEU A 113 -4.17 0.84 -9.44
C LEU A 113 -3.46 1.93 -8.63
N SER A 114 -2.25 2.30 -9.06
CA SER A 114 -1.42 3.29 -8.36
C SER A 114 -1.87 4.73 -8.61
N GLU A 115 -2.44 5.00 -9.79
CA GLU A 115 -2.99 6.31 -10.17
C GLU A 115 -4.46 6.47 -9.77
N ALA A 116 -5.15 5.38 -9.43
CA ALA A 116 -6.55 5.41 -9.06
C ALA A 116 -6.75 6.36 -7.87
N PRO A 117 -7.71 7.30 -7.95
CA PRO A 117 -8.04 8.13 -6.80
C PRO A 117 -8.51 7.21 -5.67
N MET A 118 -7.93 7.37 -4.49
CA MET A 118 -8.46 6.69 -3.31
C MET A 118 -9.91 7.13 -3.10
N SER A 119 -10.81 6.18 -2.83
CA SER A 119 -12.15 6.53 -2.36
C SER A 119 -12.01 7.46 -1.16
N PRO A 120 -12.68 8.63 -1.15
CA PRO A 120 -12.64 9.53 -0.02
C PRO A 120 -12.99 8.76 1.26
N GLN A 121 -12.04 8.69 2.18
CA GLN A 121 -12.28 8.11 3.49
C GLN A 121 -12.87 9.21 4.37
N PRO A 122 -13.98 8.97 5.07
CA PRO A 122 -14.49 9.95 6.01
C PRO A 122 -13.53 10.09 7.20
N GLY A 123 -13.33 11.33 7.66
CA GLY A 123 -12.54 11.62 8.85
C GLY A 123 -11.03 11.57 8.62
N LEU A 124 -10.56 11.95 7.44
CA LEU A 124 -9.12 12.07 7.17
C LEU A 124 -8.52 13.19 8.01
N VAL A 125 -7.51 12.86 8.82
CA VAL A 125 -6.76 13.82 9.64
C VAL A 125 -5.60 14.37 8.82
N GLU A 126 -5.65 15.66 8.49
CA GLU A 126 -4.70 16.32 7.61
C GLU A 126 -4.01 17.50 8.31
N GLY A 127 -2.77 17.78 7.92
CA GLY A 127 -2.05 18.98 8.37
C GLY A 127 -1.68 19.00 9.86
N VAL A 128 -1.48 17.83 10.49
CA VAL A 128 -0.91 17.75 11.84
C VAL A 128 0.43 18.49 11.88
N ASP A 129 0.61 19.40 12.85
CA ASP A 129 1.83 20.20 13.05
C ASP A 129 3.02 19.32 13.51
N PHE A 130 3.49 18.43 12.64
CA PHE A 130 4.68 17.62 12.86
C PHE A 130 5.94 18.44 12.52
N PRO A 131 7.02 18.39 13.33
CA PRO A 131 7.25 17.49 14.46
C PRO A 131 6.84 18.06 15.82
N THR A 132 6.04 19.12 15.92
CA THR A 132 5.61 19.67 17.21
C THR A 132 4.65 18.71 17.94
N LEU A 133 3.70 18.15 17.18
CA LEU A 133 2.67 17.21 17.62
C LEU A 133 2.72 15.94 16.76
N ALA A 134 2.46 14.80 17.39
CA ALA A 134 2.29 13.51 16.74
C ALA A 134 0.87 13.00 16.94
N LEU A 135 0.36 12.28 15.95
CA LEU A 135 -0.87 11.52 16.05
C LEU A 135 -0.51 10.08 16.47
N ALA A 136 -0.75 9.75 17.73
CA ALA A 136 -0.51 8.42 18.31
C ALA A 136 -1.65 7.43 18.02
N GLU A 137 -2.87 7.93 17.84
CA GLU A 137 -4.06 7.13 17.52
C GLU A 137 -4.93 7.91 16.52
N ALA A 138 -5.47 7.22 15.51
CA ALA A 138 -6.50 7.74 14.61
C ALA A 138 -7.34 6.58 14.06
N HIS A 139 -8.51 6.34 14.63
CA HIS A 139 -9.36 5.23 14.23
C HIS A 139 -10.83 5.50 14.51
N TRP A 140 -11.70 4.82 13.77
CA TRP A 140 -13.13 4.81 14.01
C TRP A 140 -13.49 3.79 15.08
N GLU A 141 -14.29 4.19 16.07
CA GLU A 141 -14.83 3.32 17.11
C GLU A 141 -16.30 3.69 17.34
N ALA A 142 -17.22 2.75 17.11
CA ALA A 142 -18.66 2.92 17.33
C ALA A 142 -19.24 4.23 16.74
N GLY A 143 -18.78 4.63 15.54
CA GLY A 143 -19.24 5.84 14.85
C GLY A 143 -18.58 7.15 15.29
N ALA A 144 -17.62 7.10 16.23
CA ALA A 144 -16.80 8.24 16.62
C ALA A 144 -15.37 8.12 16.04
N LEU A 145 -14.79 9.23 15.60
CA LEU A 145 -13.38 9.28 15.23
C LEU A 145 -12.55 9.57 16.49
N ARG A 146 -11.74 8.61 16.92
CA ARG A 146 -10.86 8.70 18.09
C ARG A 146 -9.48 9.15 17.66
N LEU A 147 -8.98 10.21 18.29
CA LEU A 147 -7.66 10.77 18.04
C LEU A 147 -6.85 10.82 19.33
N GLY A 148 -5.62 10.32 19.29
CA GLY A 148 -4.65 10.42 20.37
C GLY A 148 -3.50 11.29 19.93
N LEU A 149 -3.20 12.34 20.67
CA LEU A 149 -2.16 13.31 20.33
C LEU A 149 -1.03 13.22 21.35
N LYS A 150 0.22 13.36 20.88
CA LYS A 150 1.40 13.34 21.74
C LYS A 150 2.41 14.42 21.34
N PRO A 151 3.00 15.15 22.30
CA PRO A 151 4.08 16.07 22.01
C PRO A 151 5.34 15.28 21.66
N GLN A 152 6.05 15.66 20.60
CA GLN A 152 7.37 15.06 20.31
C GLN A 152 8.47 15.65 21.21
N THR A 153 8.22 16.81 21.81
CA THR A 153 9.14 17.47 22.73
C THR A 153 8.40 18.18 23.85
N SER A 154 8.93 18.11 25.07
CA SER A 154 8.36 18.82 26.22
C SER A 154 8.36 20.34 26.07
N ARG A 155 9.27 20.89 25.24
CA ARG A 155 9.36 22.34 24.99
C ARG A 155 8.14 22.91 24.26
N ALA A 156 7.41 22.09 23.53
CA ALA A 156 6.25 22.53 22.77
C ALA A 156 4.94 22.47 23.57
N ILE A 157 4.95 21.83 24.75
CA ILE A 157 3.73 21.59 25.52
C ILE A 157 3.03 22.90 25.85
N GLY A 158 1.72 22.95 25.62
CA GLY A 158 0.86 24.10 25.86
C GLY A 158 0.81 25.12 24.72
N ARG A 159 1.62 24.98 23.66
CA ARG A 159 1.50 25.82 22.46
C ARG A 159 0.18 25.51 21.74
N PRO A 160 -0.52 26.52 21.21
CA PRO A 160 -1.69 26.28 20.37
C PRO A 160 -1.26 25.61 19.06
N THR A 161 -2.13 24.75 18.53
CA THR A 161 -1.96 24.05 17.26
C THR A 161 -3.33 23.83 16.62
N GLU A 162 -3.36 23.73 15.30
CA GLU A 162 -4.56 23.47 14.51
C GLU A 162 -4.27 22.32 13.53
N PHE A 163 -5.25 21.49 13.25
CA PHE A 163 -5.23 20.54 12.14
C PHE A 163 -6.65 20.36 11.59
N LYS A 164 -6.76 19.66 10.47
CA LYS A 164 -8.00 19.59 9.68
C LYS A 164 -8.54 18.17 9.63
N ILE A 165 -9.86 18.04 9.64
CA ILE A 165 -10.57 16.78 9.38
C ILE A 165 -11.41 16.95 8.13
N SER A 166 -11.14 16.14 7.10
CA SER A 166 -11.87 16.17 5.83
C SER A 166 -12.67 14.88 5.58
N GLY A 167 -13.57 14.93 4.61
CA GLY A 167 -14.38 13.78 4.19
C GLY A 167 -15.55 13.44 5.13
N LEU A 168 -15.77 14.20 6.21
CA LEU A 168 -16.97 14.04 7.03
C LEU A 168 -18.21 14.49 6.25
N GLN A 169 -19.27 13.68 6.27
CA GLN A 169 -20.57 14.12 5.80
C GLN A 169 -21.11 15.17 6.76
N GLU A 170 -21.53 16.32 6.22
CA GLU A 170 -22.12 17.45 6.96
C GLU A 170 -21.30 17.82 8.21
N PRO A 171 -20.13 18.47 8.06
CA PRO A 171 -19.24 18.79 9.19
C PRO A 171 -19.89 19.55 10.34
N SER A 172 -20.98 20.29 10.07
CA SER A 172 -21.80 20.97 11.08
C SER A 172 -22.51 20.04 12.05
N HIS A 173 -22.69 18.77 11.70
CA HIS A 173 -23.30 17.73 12.54
C HIS A 173 -22.25 16.93 13.34
N TRP A 174 -21.05 17.47 13.50
CA TRP A 174 -20.00 16.85 14.30
C TRP A 174 -19.60 17.76 15.45
N ARG A 175 -19.41 17.17 16.63
CA ARG A 175 -18.86 17.85 17.80
C ARG A 175 -17.56 17.19 18.25
N VAL A 176 -16.71 17.98 18.89
CA VAL A 176 -15.49 17.47 19.54
C VAL A 176 -15.72 17.28 21.03
N GLU A 177 -15.34 16.13 21.55
CA GLU A 177 -15.19 15.85 22.98
C GLU A 177 -13.70 15.82 23.35
N GLY A 178 -13.37 16.37 24.51
CA GLY A 178 -11.99 16.55 24.97
C GLY A 178 -11.53 18.01 24.93
N GLU A 179 -10.24 18.22 25.18
CA GLU A 179 -9.67 19.57 25.26
C GLU A 179 -9.29 20.13 23.88
N ALA A 180 -10.31 20.36 23.05
CA ALA A 180 -10.18 20.97 21.73
C ALA A 180 -11.45 21.75 21.36
N ARG A 181 -11.36 22.58 20.32
CA ARG A 181 -12.49 23.26 19.72
C ARG A 181 -12.59 22.85 18.26
N ALA A 182 -13.81 22.61 17.79
CA ALA A 182 -14.09 22.31 16.40
C ALA A 182 -14.76 23.51 15.73
N THR A 183 -14.29 23.89 14.54
CA THR A 183 -14.87 24.97 13.72
C THR A 183 -15.04 24.49 12.28
N VAL A 184 -16.22 24.63 11.71
CA VAL A 184 -16.44 24.30 10.29
C VAL A 184 -15.81 25.37 9.40
N ARG A 185 -14.98 24.94 8.44
CA ARG A 185 -14.46 25.79 7.35
C ARG A 185 -14.69 25.11 6.01
N GLY A 186 -15.69 25.58 5.26
CA GLY A 186 -16.09 24.93 4.01
C GLY A 186 -16.67 23.54 4.26
N SER A 187 -16.09 22.52 3.63
CA SER A 187 -16.46 21.11 3.80
C SER A 187 -15.67 20.38 4.90
N ASP A 188 -14.82 21.10 5.64
CA ASP A 188 -13.87 20.50 6.58
C ASP A 188 -14.15 20.98 8.01
N LEU A 189 -13.76 20.16 8.98
CA LEU A 189 -13.79 20.48 10.40
C LEU A 189 -12.37 20.80 10.88
N MET A 190 -12.13 22.05 11.28
CA MET A 190 -10.87 22.47 11.87
C MET A 190 -10.86 22.16 13.36
N ILE A 191 -9.77 21.60 13.84
CA ILE A 191 -9.57 21.25 15.24
C ILE A 191 -8.47 22.13 15.82
N ASP A 192 -8.87 23.07 16.67
CA ASP A 192 -7.99 23.91 17.46
C ASP A 192 -7.73 23.26 18.82
N THR A 193 -6.46 23.08 19.18
CA THR A 193 -6.10 22.49 20.47
C THR A 193 -4.74 22.99 20.96
N THR A 194 -4.18 22.37 21.99
CA THR A 194 -2.84 22.62 22.50
C THR A 194 -1.98 21.38 22.37
N VAL A 195 -0.68 21.58 22.14
CA VAL A 195 0.28 20.49 22.09
C VAL A 195 0.40 19.85 23.47
N LYS A 196 -0.09 18.63 23.63
CA LYS A 196 0.06 17.81 24.85
C LYS A 196 -0.33 16.35 24.60
N ASP A 197 -0.10 15.50 25.60
CA ASP A 197 -0.56 14.12 25.59
C ASP A 197 -2.02 14.09 26.03
N HIS A 198 -2.94 13.95 25.08
CA HIS A 198 -4.37 13.82 25.37
C HIS A 198 -5.11 13.14 24.22
N ARG A 199 -6.38 12.82 24.48
CA ARG A 199 -7.30 12.25 23.50
C ARG A 199 -8.43 13.21 23.23
N ILE A 200 -8.88 13.21 21.99
CA ILE A 200 -10.10 13.88 21.55
C ILE A 200 -10.94 12.89 20.74
N ALA A 201 -12.24 13.12 20.70
CA ALA A 201 -13.16 12.33 19.90
C ALA A 201 -14.08 13.25 19.09
N LEU A 202 -14.34 12.89 17.84
CA LEU A 202 -15.37 13.52 17.02
C LEU A 202 -16.58 12.62 16.99
N LEU A 203 -17.73 13.17 17.36
CA LEU A 203 -19.00 12.44 17.42
C LEU A 203 -20.04 13.15 16.56
N PRO A 204 -20.91 12.39 15.87
CA PRO A 204 -22.09 12.98 15.25
C PRO A 204 -23.02 13.57 16.34
N THR A 205 -23.66 14.68 16.02
CA THR A 205 -24.64 15.38 16.87
C THR A 205 -26.03 14.82 16.72
#